data_AF-W7IYH0-F1
#
_entry.id   AF-W7IYH0-F1
#
_cell.length_a   1.000
_cell.length_b   1.000
_cell.length_c   1.000
_cell.angle_alpha   90.00
_cell.angle_beta   90.00
_cell.angle_gamma   90.00
#
_symmetry.space_group_name_H-M   'P 1'
#
loop_
_entity.id
_entity.type
_entity.pdbx_description
1 polymer ?
#
loop_
_entity_poly.entity_id
_entity_poly.type
_entity_poly.pdbx_seq_one_letter_code
_entity_poly.pdbx_strand_id
1 'polypeptide(L)'
;MAAVPVESRAISRLRSAAPPACLSVCRLVRVLPGSSVVLASTYCLITIHSAPGITLDLPQYTEKRVDVLAARAARAFHEWQPVDRRRAVDGRVYRSFSHGAHVEVFVLDMRTYKDANTAPRDGVGRVLGDRQARWLVDGLSRSRATWKIVANDLPVGLTVPDGAGIEGVANGLPGAPGGREHELAWVLRSLARRRVRNVVWLTADVHYTAAHHYSPDRAAVGDFDPFWEFVSGPLHAGAFGPNALDPTFGPEAVFVHAPPAANTSPMDGFQHFGEVNVDGRSGELTVDLRDGTGAALWSRTLRPQR
;
A
#
# COMPACT_ATOMS: atom_id res chain seq x y z
N MET A 1 41.10 -26.92 -21.24
CA MET A 1 41.53 -25.54 -21.56
C MET A 1 40.68 -25.08 -22.73
N ALA A 2 39.91 -24.00 -22.73
CA ALA A 2 39.68 -22.93 -21.77
C ALA A 2 38.24 -22.44 -22.02
N ALA A 3 37.46 -22.22 -20.95
CA ALA A 3 36.21 -21.48 -21.04
C ALA A 3 36.55 -19.98 -21.04
N VAL A 4 36.15 -19.26 -22.08
CA VAL A 4 36.30 -17.80 -22.15
C VAL A 4 35.02 -17.16 -21.58
N PRO A 5 35.13 -16.23 -20.61
CA PRO A 5 34.00 -15.70 -19.84
C PRO A 5 33.46 -14.42 -20.47
N VAL A 6 32.18 -14.41 -20.87
CA VAL A 6 31.50 -13.18 -21.34
C VAL A 6 30.06 -13.14 -20.84
N GLU A 7 29.85 -13.01 -19.53
CA GLU A 7 28.50 -12.69 -19.02
C GLU A 7 28.47 -11.87 -17.71
N SER A 8 29.62 -11.58 -17.11
CA SER A 8 29.67 -10.85 -15.82
C SER A 8 29.67 -9.31 -15.95
N ARG A 9 29.82 -8.73 -17.15
CA ARG A 9 29.97 -7.28 -17.33
C ARG A 9 28.68 -6.50 -17.67
N ALA A 10 27.55 -7.18 -17.91
CA ALA A 10 26.29 -6.52 -18.26
C ALA A 10 25.47 -6.08 -17.03
N ILE A 11 25.70 -6.67 -15.86
CA ILE A 11 24.88 -6.43 -14.65
C ILE A 11 25.34 -5.20 -13.85
N SER A 12 26.56 -4.68 -14.05
CA SER A 12 27.08 -3.57 -13.24
C SER A 12 26.75 -2.15 -13.74
N ARG A 13 26.21 -2.00 -14.96
CA ARG A 13 26.00 -0.68 -15.60
C ARG A 13 24.58 -0.11 -15.52
N LEU A 14 23.70 -0.69 -14.70
CA LEU A 14 22.36 -0.15 -14.41
C LEU A 14 22.33 0.77 -13.17
N ARG A 15 23.49 1.14 -12.62
CA ARG A 15 23.64 1.80 -11.31
C ARG A 15 23.57 3.35 -11.28
N SER A 16 23.24 4.07 -12.36
CA SER A 16 23.38 5.55 -12.34
C SER A 16 22.39 6.41 -13.12
N ALA A 17 21.29 5.84 -13.60
CA ALA A 17 20.18 6.66 -14.11
C ALA A 17 18.93 6.29 -13.32
N ALA A 18 18.18 7.30 -12.88
CA ALA A 18 16.99 7.26 -12.03
C ALA A 18 16.33 5.87 -11.93
N PRO A 19 16.10 5.34 -10.70
CA PRO A 19 15.49 4.03 -10.58
C PRO A 19 14.19 4.02 -11.38
N PRO A 20 13.92 3.01 -12.20
CA PRO A 20 12.59 2.86 -12.77
C PRO A 20 11.64 2.80 -11.57
N ALA A 21 10.76 3.80 -11.45
CA ALA A 21 9.75 3.84 -10.40
C ALA A 21 8.85 2.60 -10.58
N CYS A 22 9.22 1.54 -9.88
CA CYS A 22 8.56 0.25 -9.91
C CYS A 22 7.72 0.23 -8.64
N LEU A 23 6.49 0.75 -8.73
CA LEU A 23 5.60 0.86 -7.60
C LEU A 23 4.63 -0.31 -7.60
N SER A 24 4.38 -0.79 -6.39
CA SER A 24 3.56 -1.95 -6.13
C SER A 24 2.08 -1.62 -6.29
N VAL A 25 1.25 -2.64 -6.46
CA VAL A 25 -0.19 -2.52 -6.20
C VAL A 25 -0.52 -3.60 -5.20
N CYS A 26 -1.15 -3.20 -4.11
CA CYS A 26 -1.78 -4.13 -3.17
C CYS A 26 -2.86 -4.92 -3.92
N ARG A 27 -2.56 -6.16 -4.29
CA ARG A 27 -3.53 -7.03 -4.97
C ARG A 27 -4.20 -7.90 -3.93
N LEU A 28 -5.53 -7.78 -3.85
CA LEU A 28 -6.30 -8.84 -3.25
C LEU A 28 -6.28 -10.03 -4.21
N VAL A 29 -5.51 -11.06 -3.86
CA VAL A 29 -5.26 -12.19 -4.77
C VAL A 29 -6.46 -13.13 -4.82
N ARG A 30 -7.14 -13.34 -3.69
CA ARG A 30 -8.26 -14.26 -3.63
C ARG A 30 -9.14 -14.01 -2.40
N VAL A 31 -10.46 -14.09 -2.58
CA VAL A 31 -11.39 -14.36 -1.48
C VAL A 31 -11.81 -15.83 -1.64
N LEU A 32 -11.43 -16.68 -0.69
CA LEU A 32 -11.71 -18.13 -0.75
C LEU A 32 -13.11 -18.44 -0.19
N PRO A 33 -13.73 -19.56 -0.59
CA PRO A 33 -14.92 -20.08 0.10
C PRO A 33 -14.58 -20.32 1.58
N GLY A 34 -15.25 -19.60 2.48
CA GLY A 34 -14.95 -19.61 3.92
C GLY A 34 -14.26 -18.35 4.45
N SER A 35 -14.73 -17.15 4.06
CA SER A 35 -14.37 -15.85 4.67
C SER A 35 -12.87 -15.52 4.76
N SER A 36 -12.03 -16.18 3.97
CA SER A 36 -10.59 -15.89 3.89
C SER A 36 -10.30 -14.91 2.75
N VAL A 37 -9.47 -13.92 3.04
CA VAL A 37 -9.04 -12.81 2.19
C VAL A 37 -7.51 -12.88 2.11
N VAL A 38 -6.95 -13.24 0.96
CA VAL A 38 -5.50 -13.34 0.76
C VAL A 38 -4.96 -12.03 0.19
N LEU A 39 -4.11 -11.36 0.96
CA LEU A 39 -3.37 -10.18 0.55
C LEU A 39 -2.05 -10.61 -0.06
N ALA A 40 -1.79 -10.24 -1.32
CA ALA A 40 -0.44 -10.33 -1.83
C ALA A 40 -0.11 -9.16 -2.73
N SER A 41 1.06 -8.59 -2.51
CA SER A 41 1.63 -7.60 -3.41
C SER A 41 1.89 -8.24 -4.77
N THR A 42 1.09 -7.91 -5.78
CA THR A 42 1.40 -8.26 -7.18
C THR A 42 1.77 -6.99 -7.91
N TYR A 43 2.98 -6.96 -8.46
CA TYR A 43 3.41 -5.87 -9.34
C TYR A 43 2.46 -5.76 -10.52
N CYS A 44 1.79 -4.62 -10.65
CA CYS A 44 1.16 -4.28 -11.91
C CYS A 44 1.22 -2.77 -12.13
N LEU A 45 2.21 -2.35 -12.92
CA LEU A 45 2.18 -1.34 -13.99
C LEU A 45 1.44 0.01 -13.81
N ILE A 46 0.95 0.37 -12.63
CA ILE A 46 0.17 1.61 -12.42
C ILE A 46 1.05 2.77 -11.91
N THR A 47 2.39 2.67 -11.97
CA THR A 47 3.25 3.79 -11.54
C THR A 47 3.12 5.04 -12.42
N ILE A 48 2.79 4.86 -13.71
CA ILE A 48 2.89 5.96 -14.69
C ILE A 48 1.75 6.99 -14.53
N HIS A 49 0.73 6.72 -13.70
CA HIS A 49 -0.42 7.61 -13.53
C HIS A 49 -0.15 8.90 -12.74
N SER A 50 0.92 8.96 -11.96
CA SER A 50 1.10 9.98 -10.92
C SER A 50 1.86 11.24 -11.36
N ALA A 51 2.18 11.39 -12.66
CA ALA A 51 3.13 12.41 -13.11
C ALA A 51 2.81 13.00 -14.51
N PRO A 52 1.67 13.70 -14.67
CA PRO A 52 1.35 14.37 -15.94
C PRO A 52 2.41 15.43 -16.27
N GLY A 53 2.86 15.46 -17.53
CA GLY A 53 3.83 16.44 -18.03
C GLY A 53 5.30 16.07 -17.86
N ILE A 54 5.63 14.95 -17.20
CA ILE A 54 7.01 14.46 -17.17
C ILE A 54 7.41 13.88 -18.54
N THR A 55 8.63 14.18 -18.96
CA THR A 55 9.28 13.56 -20.11
C THR A 55 10.52 12.79 -19.64
N LEU A 56 10.59 11.51 -19.97
CA LEU A 56 11.73 10.65 -19.63
C LEU A 56 12.96 11.03 -20.47
N ASP A 57 14.14 11.14 -19.84
CA ASP A 57 15.38 11.53 -20.52
C ASP A 57 16.37 10.37 -20.73
N LEU A 58 15.83 9.17 -20.90
CA LEU A 58 16.63 7.97 -21.16
C LEU A 58 16.66 7.66 -22.67
N PRO A 59 17.84 7.44 -23.28
CA PRO A 59 17.96 7.21 -24.72
C PRO A 59 17.30 5.90 -25.19
N GLN A 60 17.03 4.97 -24.28
CA GLN A 60 16.40 3.69 -24.56
C GLN A 60 14.90 3.80 -24.87
N TYR A 61 14.25 4.92 -24.50
CA TYR A 61 12.81 5.11 -24.71
C TYR A 61 12.52 5.85 -26.02
N THR A 62 11.65 5.25 -26.84
CA THR A 62 11.15 5.83 -28.09
C THR A 62 9.95 6.74 -27.86
N GLU A 63 9.05 6.40 -26.93
CA GLU A 63 8.05 7.31 -26.38
C GLU A 63 8.49 7.72 -24.98
N LYS A 64 8.62 9.03 -24.76
CA LYS A 64 9.20 9.60 -23.55
C LYS A 64 8.17 10.34 -22.70
N ARG A 65 7.01 10.66 -23.26
CA ARG A 65 5.99 11.43 -22.54
C ARG A 65 5.22 10.50 -21.62
N VAL A 66 5.27 10.81 -20.32
CA VAL A 66 4.71 9.97 -19.26
C VAL A 66 3.18 9.92 -19.35
N ASP A 67 2.51 10.98 -19.78
CA ASP A 67 1.05 11.01 -20.00
C ASP A 67 0.58 9.97 -21.03
N VAL A 68 1.30 9.82 -22.14
CA VAL A 68 1.01 8.81 -23.17
C VAL A 68 1.24 7.40 -22.64
N LEU A 69 2.36 7.19 -21.94
CA LEU A 69 2.68 5.91 -21.33
C LEU A 69 1.64 5.55 -20.24
N ALA A 70 1.16 6.53 -19.48
CA ALA A 70 0.15 6.36 -18.44
C ALA A 70 -1.18 5.88 -19.02
N ALA A 71 -1.66 6.53 -20.09
CA ALA A 71 -2.89 6.12 -20.77
C ALA A 71 -2.79 4.70 -21.34
N ARG A 72 -1.63 4.34 -21.92
CA ARG A 72 -1.37 2.99 -22.42
C ARG A 72 -1.32 1.96 -21.28
N ALA A 73 -0.65 2.29 -20.18
CA ALA A 73 -0.58 1.44 -19.01
C ALA A 73 -1.96 1.24 -18.36
N ALA A 74 -2.80 2.27 -18.30
CA ALA A 74 -4.18 2.19 -17.81
C ALA A 74 -4.98 1.16 -18.61
N ARG A 75 -4.88 1.27 -19.94
CA ARG A 75 -5.54 0.34 -20.87
C ARG A 75 -5.04 -1.08 -20.66
N ALA A 76 -3.73 -1.29 -20.67
CA ALA A 76 -3.13 -2.61 -20.47
C ALA A 76 -3.52 -3.22 -19.11
N PHE A 77 -3.55 -2.42 -18.04
CA PHE A 77 -4.00 -2.88 -16.73
C PHE A 77 -5.43 -3.44 -16.80
N HIS A 78 -6.37 -2.72 -17.42
CA HIS A 78 -7.75 -3.20 -17.54
C HIS A 78 -7.94 -4.33 -18.54
N GLU A 79 -7.05 -4.49 -19.52
CA GLU A 79 -7.06 -5.62 -20.47
C GLU A 79 -6.52 -6.92 -19.84
N TRP A 80 -5.53 -6.81 -18.94
CA TRP A 80 -4.79 -7.96 -18.40
C TRP A 80 -5.10 -8.28 -16.93
N GLN A 81 -5.81 -7.40 -16.21
CA GLN A 81 -6.28 -7.67 -14.86
C GLN A 81 -7.78 -7.89 -14.83
N PRO A 82 -8.28 -8.82 -13.99
CA PRO A 82 -9.71 -9.09 -13.84
C PRO A 82 -10.40 -8.01 -12.99
N VAL A 83 -10.25 -6.74 -13.39
CA VAL A 83 -10.81 -5.56 -12.71
C VAL A 83 -11.87 -4.94 -13.62
N ASP A 84 -13.14 -5.21 -13.28
CA ASP A 84 -14.27 -4.64 -14.01
C ASP A 84 -14.39 -3.13 -13.72
N ARG A 85 -14.16 -2.32 -14.75
CA ARG A 85 -14.28 -0.86 -14.71
C ARG A 85 -15.67 -0.41 -14.26
N ARG A 86 -16.72 -1.17 -14.56
CA ARG A 86 -18.10 -0.83 -14.16
C ARG A 86 -18.33 -0.92 -12.66
N ARG A 87 -17.46 -1.64 -11.94
CA ARG A 87 -17.50 -1.75 -10.47
C ARG A 87 -16.66 -0.69 -9.77
N ALA A 88 -15.77 -0.01 -10.50
CA ALA A 88 -15.04 1.14 -9.97
C ALA A 88 -15.96 2.37 -9.92
N VAL A 89 -15.81 3.18 -8.87
CA VAL A 89 -16.67 4.36 -8.64
C VAL A 89 -16.52 5.39 -9.76
N ASP A 90 -15.34 5.49 -10.34
CA ASP A 90 -14.95 6.44 -11.37
C ASP A 90 -14.51 5.78 -12.68
N GLY A 91 -14.69 4.46 -12.80
CA GLY A 91 -14.24 3.68 -13.95
C GLY A 91 -12.73 3.39 -14.01
N ARG A 92 -11.97 3.71 -12.95
CA ARG A 92 -10.55 3.40 -12.76
C ARG A 92 -10.40 2.23 -11.79
N VAL A 93 -9.88 2.46 -10.58
CA VAL A 93 -9.46 1.40 -9.66
C VAL A 93 -10.33 1.32 -8.39
N TYR A 94 -10.56 2.45 -7.70
CA TYR A 94 -11.14 2.40 -6.35
C TYR A 94 -12.61 1.97 -6.36
N ARG A 95 -12.96 1.08 -5.43
CA ARG A 95 -14.24 0.36 -5.35
C ARG A 95 -14.42 -0.30 -3.99
N SER A 96 -15.64 -0.71 -3.67
CA SER A 96 -15.89 -1.62 -2.55
C SER A 96 -16.70 -2.84 -2.97
N PHE A 97 -16.59 -3.90 -2.19
CA PHE A 97 -17.44 -5.08 -2.30
C PHE A 97 -17.52 -5.82 -0.97
N SER A 98 -18.69 -6.40 -0.70
CA SER A 98 -18.94 -7.17 0.52
C SER A 98 -18.77 -8.66 0.27
N HIS A 99 -18.39 -9.39 1.32
CA HIS A 99 -18.34 -10.83 1.36
C HIS A 99 -19.01 -11.34 2.65
N GLY A 100 -20.20 -11.92 2.49
CA GLY A 100 -21.04 -12.32 3.62
C GLY A 100 -21.41 -11.15 4.53
N ALA A 101 -21.74 -11.46 5.79
CA ALA A 101 -22.05 -10.45 6.80
C ALA A 101 -20.80 -9.81 7.43
N HIS A 102 -19.63 -10.42 7.27
CA HIS A 102 -18.47 -10.07 8.06
C HIS A 102 -17.50 -9.11 7.38
N VAL A 103 -17.35 -9.15 6.05
CA VAL A 103 -16.27 -8.40 5.40
C VAL A 103 -16.82 -7.46 4.35
N GLU A 104 -16.38 -6.21 4.38
CA GLU A 104 -16.41 -5.33 3.23
C GLU A 104 -15.01 -4.80 2.96
N VAL A 105 -14.56 -4.92 1.71
CA VAL A 105 -13.24 -4.47 1.28
C VAL A 105 -13.37 -3.17 0.52
N PHE A 106 -12.61 -2.15 0.92
CA PHE A 106 -12.48 -0.85 0.27
C PHE A 106 -11.11 -0.79 -0.39
N VAL A 107 -11.08 -0.90 -1.71
CA VAL A 107 -9.85 -0.81 -2.51
C VAL A 107 -9.63 0.64 -2.88
N LEU A 108 -8.45 1.19 -2.54
CA LEU A 108 -8.09 2.58 -2.82
C LEU A 108 -7.26 2.72 -4.10
N ASP A 109 -7.30 3.92 -4.68
CA ASP A 109 -6.32 4.42 -5.64
C ASP A 109 -5.52 5.54 -4.96
N MET A 110 -4.23 5.32 -4.72
CA MET A 110 -3.35 6.29 -4.05
C MET A 110 -2.25 6.81 -4.98
N ARG A 111 -2.40 6.58 -6.30
CA ARG A 111 -1.43 7.01 -7.32
C ARG A 111 -2.03 8.10 -8.19
N THR A 112 -3.25 7.89 -8.66
CA THR A 112 -3.93 8.79 -9.61
C THR A 112 -4.19 10.19 -9.03
N TYR A 113 -4.54 10.27 -7.74
CA TYR A 113 -5.04 11.49 -7.10
C TYR A 113 -4.04 12.15 -6.16
N LYS A 114 -2.85 11.56 -6.07
CA LYS A 114 -1.79 11.98 -5.16
C LYS A 114 -1.09 13.21 -5.71
N ASP A 115 -0.79 14.15 -4.82
CA ASP A 115 0.06 15.29 -5.18
C ASP A 115 1.47 14.81 -5.58
N ALA A 116 2.19 15.62 -6.38
CA ALA A 116 3.54 15.31 -6.79
C ALA A 116 4.46 15.01 -5.60
N ASN A 117 5.46 14.15 -5.78
CA ASN A 117 6.42 13.79 -4.71
C ASN A 117 7.25 14.96 -4.20
N THR A 118 7.35 16.01 -5.00
CA THR A 118 8.04 17.26 -4.70
C THR A 118 7.12 18.34 -4.11
N ALA A 119 5.84 18.04 -3.90
CA ALA A 119 4.92 18.98 -3.28
C ALA A 119 5.37 19.34 -1.83
N PRO A 120 5.01 20.54 -1.33
CA PRO A 120 5.33 20.93 0.03
C PRO A 120 4.85 19.90 1.07
N ARG A 121 5.69 19.60 2.06
CA ARG A 121 5.48 18.52 3.03
C ARG A 121 4.83 18.99 4.33
N ASP A 122 4.82 20.29 4.59
CA ASP A 122 4.35 20.96 5.81
C ASP A 122 2.98 21.64 5.63
N GLY A 123 2.40 21.59 4.43
CA GLY A 123 1.12 22.22 4.08
C GLY A 123 -0.05 21.24 3.97
N VAL A 124 -1.09 21.66 3.26
CA VAL A 124 -2.21 20.78 2.88
C VAL A 124 -1.81 20.00 1.63
N GLY A 125 -1.87 18.67 1.70
CA GLY A 125 -1.67 17.80 0.56
C GLY A 125 -2.70 16.68 0.47
N ARG A 126 -2.68 15.96 -0.65
CA ARG A 126 -3.64 14.93 -1.04
C ARG A 126 -2.94 13.65 -1.50
N VAL A 127 -3.57 12.51 -1.17
CA VAL A 127 -3.18 11.17 -1.63
C VAL A 127 -4.33 10.41 -2.26
N LEU A 128 -5.55 10.59 -1.74
CA LEU A 128 -6.80 10.04 -2.29
C LEU A 128 -7.53 11.07 -3.15
N GLY A 129 -7.33 12.36 -2.83
CA GLY A 129 -8.14 13.43 -3.38
C GLY A 129 -9.53 13.50 -2.76
N ASP A 130 -10.06 14.71 -2.76
CA ASP A 130 -11.33 15.13 -2.16
C ASP A 130 -12.53 14.18 -2.38
N ARG A 131 -12.66 13.61 -3.58
CA ARG A 131 -13.80 12.75 -3.92
C ARG A 131 -13.66 11.35 -3.31
N GLN A 132 -12.48 10.74 -3.46
CA GLN A 132 -12.23 9.40 -2.93
C GLN A 132 -12.13 9.41 -1.41
N ALA A 133 -11.54 10.45 -0.80
CA ALA A 133 -11.50 10.61 0.65
C ALA A 133 -12.92 10.65 1.26
N ARG A 134 -13.83 11.45 0.69
CA ARG A 134 -15.24 11.50 1.11
C ARG A 134 -15.96 10.18 0.86
N TRP A 135 -15.77 9.58 -0.31
CA TRP A 135 -16.32 8.26 -0.63
C TRP A 135 -15.91 7.19 0.39
N LEU A 136 -14.63 7.17 0.79
CA LEU A 136 -14.10 6.21 1.76
C LEU A 136 -14.75 6.39 3.12
N VAL A 137 -14.76 7.62 3.65
CA VAL A 137 -15.40 7.93 4.94
C VAL A 137 -16.88 7.57 4.92
N ASP A 138 -17.60 7.96 3.88
CA ASP A 138 -19.02 7.71 3.73
C ASP A 138 -19.35 6.22 3.58
N GLY A 139 -18.57 5.50 2.78
CA GLY A 139 -18.71 4.06 2.58
C GLY A 139 -18.46 3.27 3.86
N LEU A 140 -17.34 3.54 4.53
CA LEU A 140 -17.00 2.93 5.81
C LEU A 140 -18.06 3.19 6.88
N SER A 141 -18.64 4.40 6.90
CA SER A 141 -19.69 4.78 7.86
C SER A 141 -21.02 4.08 7.60
N ARG A 142 -21.35 3.75 6.34
CA ARG A 142 -22.59 3.06 5.99
C ARG A 142 -22.47 1.53 6.02
N SER A 143 -21.26 1.01 5.96
CA SER A 143 -21.00 -0.42 5.94
C SER A 143 -21.51 -1.11 7.21
N ARG A 144 -22.33 -2.15 7.02
CA ARG A 144 -22.82 -3.02 8.09
C ARG A 144 -21.94 -4.25 8.33
N ALA A 145 -20.85 -4.39 7.57
CA ALA A 145 -19.93 -5.50 7.74
C ALA A 145 -19.23 -5.42 9.11
N THR A 146 -19.01 -6.59 9.73
CA THR A 146 -18.26 -6.70 10.98
C THR A 146 -16.90 -6.05 10.87
N TRP A 147 -16.16 -6.33 9.81
CA TRP A 147 -14.84 -5.82 9.47
C TRP A 147 -14.88 -5.01 8.18
N LYS A 148 -14.19 -3.87 8.22
CA LYS A 148 -14.02 -2.96 7.10
C LYS A 148 -12.54 -2.96 6.75
N ILE A 149 -12.19 -3.66 5.67
CA ILE A 149 -10.81 -3.82 5.25
C ILE A 149 -10.48 -2.72 4.25
N VAL A 150 -9.53 -1.86 4.57
CA VAL A 150 -9.03 -0.83 3.65
C VAL A 150 -7.76 -1.37 3.00
N ALA A 151 -7.84 -1.69 1.71
CA ALA A 151 -6.68 -2.08 0.91
C ALA A 151 -6.05 -0.81 0.33
N ASN A 152 -5.00 -0.33 0.98
CA ASN A 152 -4.21 0.82 0.57
C ASN A 152 -2.97 0.38 -0.20
N ASP A 153 -2.52 1.25 -1.11
CA ASP A 153 -1.35 1.02 -1.95
C ASP A 153 -0.08 1.51 -1.23
N LEU A 154 -0.15 2.71 -0.65
CA LEU A 154 0.93 3.32 0.10
C LEU A 154 0.73 3.13 1.60
N PRO A 155 1.79 2.82 2.38
CA PRO A 155 1.70 2.70 3.82
C PRO A 155 1.36 4.03 4.50
N VAL A 156 0.65 3.97 5.63
CA VAL A 156 0.14 5.15 6.35
C VAL A 156 1.28 5.90 7.05
N GLY A 157 2.11 5.20 7.83
CA GLY A 157 3.13 5.81 8.71
C GLY A 157 4.58 5.54 8.32
N LEU A 158 4.84 4.82 7.22
CA LEU A 158 6.21 4.58 6.76
C LEU A 158 6.68 5.70 5.85
N THR A 159 7.84 6.27 6.16
CA THR A 159 8.53 7.20 5.26
C THR A 159 9.02 6.43 4.03
N VAL A 160 8.64 6.89 2.83
CA VAL A 160 9.10 6.31 1.56
C VAL A 160 9.79 7.41 0.74
N PRO A 161 11.11 7.59 0.87
CA PRO A 161 11.86 8.62 0.16
C PRO A 161 11.87 8.41 -1.37
N ASP A 162 11.81 9.50 -2.12
CA ASP A 162 11.98 9.50 -3.59
C ASP A 162 12.91 10.66 -4.00
N GLY A 163 14.22 10.39 -3.96
CA GLY A 163 15.24 11.43 -4.14
C GLY A 163 15.10 12.54 -3.09
N ALA A 164 14.83 13.77 -3.55
CA ALA A 164 14.56 14.91 -2.66
C ALA A 164 13.07 15.01 -2.24
N GLY A 165 12.20 14.21 -2.84
CA GLY A 165 10.77 14.15 -2.56
C GLY A 165 10.38 12.98 -1.66
N ILE A 166 9.07 12.80 -1.50
CA ILE A 166 8.47 11.73 -0.71
C ILE A 166 7.38 11.04 -1.53
N GLU A 167 7.41 9.71 -1.61
CA GLU A 167 6.41 8.92 -2.33
C GLU A 167 5.20 8.60 -1.45
N GLY A 168 5.46 8.24 -0.18
CA GLY A 168 4.48 7.74 0.78
C GLY A 168 3.52 8.78 1.34
N VAL A 169 2.63 8.34 2.24
CA VAL A 169 1.73 9.21 3.00
C VAL A 169 2.53 9.99 4.05
N ALA A 170 3.37 9.29 4.81
CA ALA A 170 4.20 9.87 5.85
C ALA A 170 5.16 10.90 5.25
N ASN A 171 5.16 12.12 5.80
CA ASN A 171 5.87 13.25 5.20
C ASN A 171 7.35 13.35 5.65
N GLY A 172 7.74 12.60 6.68
CA GLY A 172 9.09 12.60 7.25
C GLY A 172 9.42 13.86 8.05
N LEU A 173 8.40 14.59 8.51
CA LEU A 173 8.48 15.80 9.33
C LEU A 173 7.71 15.53 10.63
N PRO A 174 8.39 15.02 11.68
CA PRO A 174 7.75 14.70 12.96
C PRO A 174 6.92 15.86 13.52
N GLY A 175 5.64 15.61 13.79
CA GLY A 175 4.76 16.58 14.43
C GLY A 175 3.34 16.55 13.89
N ALA A 176 2.75 17.74 13.71
CA ALA A 176 1.39 17.87 13.21
C ALA A 176 1.29 17.35 11.76
N PRO A 177 0.17 16.72 11.37
CA PRO A 177 -0.03 16.18 10.04
C PRO A 177 0.13 17.24 8.94
N GLY A 178 1.13 17.04 8.09
CA GLY A 178 1.46 17.90 6.96
C GLY A 178 1.51 17.11 5.64
N GLY A 179 1.43 17.81 4.52
CA GLY A 179 1.41 17.18 3.20
C GLY A 179 0.25 16.19 3.10
N ARG A 180 0.54 14.95 2.70
CA ARG A 180 -0.47 13.91 2.50
C ARG A 180 -1.07 13.35 3.78
N GLU A 181 -0.35 13.47 4.91
CA GLU A 181 -0.88 13.12 6.23
C GLU A 181 -2.07 14.00 6.60
N HIS A 182 -2.15 15.23 6.08
CA HIS A 182 -3.27 16.13 6.33
C HIS A 182 -4.62 15.53 5.90
N GLU A 183 -4.68 15.00 4.68
CA GLU A 183 -5.90 14.35 4.17
C GLU A 183 -6.21 13.06 4.96
N LEU A 184 -5.20 12.26 5.29
CA LEU A 184 -5.39 11.05 6.10
C LEU A 184 -5.85 11.37 7.53
N ALA A 185 -5.32 12.41 8.16
CA ALA A 185 -5.79 12.88 9.45
C ALA A 185 -7.27 13.27 9.40
N TRP A 186 -7.72 13.91 8.32
CA TRP A 186 -9.15 14.17 8.11
C TRP A 186 -9.97 12.89 7.96
N VAL A 187 -9.48 11.88 7.23
CA VAL A 187 -10.17 10.57 7.10
C VAL A 187 -10.29 9.91 8.47
N LEU A 188 -9.19 9.73 9.18
CA LEU A 188 -9.12 9.07 10.49
C LEU A 188 -10.00 9.78 11.52
N ARG A 189 -9.92 11.12 11.62
CA ARG A 189 -10.80 11.93 12.46
C ARG A 189 -12.27 11.75 12.10
N SER A 190 -12.59 11.73 10.80
CA SER A 190 -13.98 11.59 10.36
C SER A 190 -14.56 10.23 10.70
N LEU A 191 -13.77 9.16 10.61
CA LEU A 191 -14.15 7.81 11.03
C LEU A 191 -14.41 7.76 12.54
N ALA A 192 -13.52 8.34 13.34
CA ALA A 192 -13.67 8.39 14.80
C ALA A 192 -14.93 9.17 15.21
N ARG A 193 -15.18 10.35 14.62
CA ARG A 193 -16.38 11.16 14.89
C ARG A 193 -17.68 10.44 14.51
N ARG A 194 -17.64 9.61 13.47
CA ARG A 194 -18.77 8.78 13.04
C ARG A 194 -18.83 7.42 13.74
N ARG A 195 -17.93 7.19 14.71
CA ARG A 195 -17.82 5.95 15.51
C ARG A 195 -17.70 4.70 14.64
N VAL A 196 -16.98 4.80 13.53
CA VAL A 196 -16.72 3.64 12.67
C VAL A 196 -15.77 2.70 13.39
N ARG A 197 -16.17 1.44 13.55
CA ARG A 197 -15.39 0.40 14.25
C ARG A 197 -14.88 -0.66 13.29
N ASN A 198 -13.89 -1.42 13.77
CA ASN A 198 -13.34 -2.61 13.12
C ASN A 198 -12.75 -2.33 11.72
N VAL A 199 -11.97 -1.25 11.63
CA VAL A 199 -11.25 -0.88 10.42
C VAL A 199 -9.84 -1.46 10.48
N VAL A 200 -9.41 -2.16 9.44
CA VAL A 200 -8.07 -2.74 9.30
C VAL A 200 -7.48 -2.26 7.98
N TRP A 201 -6.22 -1.81 8.02
CA TRP A 201 -5.49 -1.33 6.84
C TRP A 201 -4.52 -2.40 6.35
N LEU A 202 -4.48 -2.60 5.03
CA LEU A 202 -3.65 -3.61 4.37
C LEU A 202 -2.85 -2.94 3.26
N THR A 203 -1.53 -2.99 3.38
CA THR A 203 -0.62 -2.30 2.44
C THR A 203 0.53 -3.20 2.00
N ALA A 204 1.27 -2.73 1.00
CA ALA A 204 2.48 -3.35 0.48
C ALA A 204 3.52 -2.27 0.17
N ASP A 205 4.03 -2.22 -1.07
CA ASP A 205 4.95 -1.19 -1.61
C ASP A 205 6.38 -1.17 -1.07
N VAL A 206 6.61 -1.42 0.22
CA VAL A 206 7.95 -1.24 0.83
C VAL A 206 8.85 -2.48 0.79
N HIS A 207 8.36 -3.59 0.24
CA HIS A 207 9.10 -4.82 -0.02
C HIS A 207 9.69 -5.51 1.24
N TYR A 208 8.92 -5.52 2.32
CA TYR A 208 9.10 -6.40 3.48
C TYR A 208 7.74 -6.63 4.14
N THR A 209 7.70 -7.46 5.19
CA THR A 209 6.47 -7.71 5.95
C THR A 209 6.57 -7.14 7.36
N ALA A 210 5.48 -6.53 7.83
CA ALA A 210 5.42 -5.89 9.13
C ALA A 210 3.98 -5.76 9.64
N ALA A 211 3.84 -5.67 10.97
CA ALA A 211 2.61 -5.31 11.64
C ALA A 211 2.82 -4.02 12.42
N HIS A 212 2.07 -2.98 12.06
CA HIS A 212 2.10 -1.68 12.72
C HIS A 212 0.80 -1.45 13.48
N HIS A 213 0.92 -1.02 14.73
CA HIS A 213 -0.21 -0.56 15.53
C HIS A 213 -0.12 0.94 15.74
N TYR A 214 -1.19 1.66 15.43
CA TYR A 214 -1.28 3.12 15.56
C TYR A 214 -2.16 3.46 16.75
N SER A 215 -1.73 4.42 17.57
CA SER A 215 -2.51 4.87 18.73
C SER A 215 -2.39 6.38 18.94
N PRO A 216 -3.50 7.09 19.21
CA PRO A 216 -3.46 8.51 19.58
C PRO A 216 -2.60 8.78 20.83
N ASP A 217 -2.45 7.80 21.73
CA ASP A 217 -1.64 7.94 22.95
C ASP A 217 -0.13 8.13 22.68
N ARG A 218 0.32 7.71 21.48
CA ARG A 218 1.72 7.84 21.03
C ARG A 218 1.87 8.86 19.90
N ALA A 219 0.77 9.42 19.42
CA ALA A 219 0.74 10.24 18.22
C ALA A 219 0.93 11.72 18.56
N ALA A 220 1.28 12.50 17.54
CA ALA A 220 1.28 13.96 17.63
C ALA A 220 -0.15 14.54 17.62
N VAL A 221 -1.14 13.77 17.15
CA VAL A 221 -2.56 14.13 17.13
C VAL A 221 -3.40 13.08 17.83
N GLY A 222 -4.41 13.52 18.60
CA GLY A 222 -5.23 12.62 19.44
C GLY A 222 -6.63 12.32 18.92
N ASP A 223 -7.00 12.81 17.74
CA ASP A 223 -8.38 12.82 17.24
C ASP A 223 -8.74 11.65 16.32
N PHE A 224 -8.21 10.44 16.59
CA PHE A 224 -8.54 9.21 15.87
C PHE A 224 -8.57 7.98 16.80
N ASP A 225 -9.26 6.90 16.38
CA ASP A 225 -9.28 5.63 17.13
C ASP A 225 -8.05 4.76 16.79
N PRO A 226 -7.49 3.97 17.73
CA PRO A 226 -6.40 3.03 17.44
C PRO A 226 -6.74 2.05 16.31
N PHE A 227 -5.76 1.73 15.46
CA PHE A 227 -5.95 0.81 14.34
C PHE A 227 -4.67 0.01 14.01
N TRP A 228 -4.86 -1.07 13.26
CA TRP A 228 -3.78 -1.90 12.73
C TRP A 228 -3.59 -1.64 11.23
N GLU A 229 -2.32 -1.58 10.84
CA GLU A 229 -1.89 -1.72 9.44
C GLU A 229 -0.99 -2.95 9.32
N PHE A 230 -1.30 -3.79 8.33
CA PHE A 230 -0.48 -4.94 7.99
C PHE A 230 0.18 -4.70 6.65
N VAL A 231 1.51 -4.72 6.65
CA VAL A 231 2.35 -4.58 5.46
C VAL A 231 2.77 -5.97 5.04
N SER A 232 2.55 -6.36 3.78
CA SER A 232 3.07 -7.64 3.29
C SER A 232 3.47 -7.62 1.83
N GLY A 233 4.74 -7.95 1.58
CA GLY A 233 5.35 -8.09 0.27
C GLY A 233 6.88 -8.17 0.38
N PRO A 234 7.58 -8.28 -0.74
CA PRO A 234 7.04 -8.49 -2.08
C PRO A 234 6.78 -9.98 -2.32
N LEU A 235 5.95 -10.32 -3.33
CA LEU A 235 5.82 -11.72 -3.77
C LEU A 235 7.07 -12.22 -4.50
N HIS A 236 7.69 -11.38 -5.34
CA HIS A 236 8.84 -11.81 -6.15
C HIS A 236 9.75 -10.65 -6.63
N ALA A 237 10.00 -9.65 -5.78
CA ALA A 237 10.87 -8.53 -6.12
C ALA A 237 12.01 -8.36 -5.11
N GLY A 238 12.98 -7.52 -5.48
CA GLY A 238 14.08 -7.18 -4.58
C GLY A 238 13.50 -6.70 -3.25
N ALA A 239 13.93 -7.29 -2.14
CA ALA A 239 13.44 -6.92 -0.82
C ALA A 239 14.15 -5.65 -0.32
N PHE A 240 13.46 -4.82 0.48
CA PHE A 240 13.98 -3.56 1.02
C PHE A 240 13.56 -3.37 2.48
N GLY A 241 13.98 -2.25 3.07
CA GLY A 241 13.59 -1.83 4.40
C GLY A 241 14.49 -2.38 5.52
N PRO A 242 14.04 -2.24 6.78
CA PRO A 242 12.80 -1.57 7.17
C PRO A 242 12.89 -0.05 6.96
N ASN A 243 11.77 0.56 6.57
CA ASN A 243 11.69 2.01 6.46
C ASN A 243 11.44 2.65 7.83
N ALA A 244 11.82 3.92 7.98
CA ALA A 244 11.58 4.68 9.20
C ALA A 244 10.08 5.00 9.37
N LEU A 245 9.59 4.83 10.60
CA LEU A 245 8.24 5.25 10.98
C LEU A 245 8.20 6.73 11.32
N ASP A 246 7.20 7.43 10.78
CA ASP A 246 6.88 8.81 11.13
C ASP A 246 5.96 8.82 12.37
N PRO A 247 6.28 9.62 13.42
CA PRO A 247 5.54 9.60 14.67
C PRO A 247 4.16 10.28 14.60
N THR A 248 3.80 10.93 13.49
CA THR A 248 2.56 11.73 13.37
C THR A 248 1.31 11.00 13.86
N PHE A 249 1.13 9.72 13.48
CA PHE A 249 0.00 8.89 13.91
C PHE A 249 0.36 7.84 14.99
N GLY A 250 1.49 8.03 15.67
CA GLY A 250 1.92 7.16 16.79
C GLY A 250 2.09 5.68 16.44
N PRO A 251 2.68 5.31 15.29
CA PRO A 251 2.90 3.90 14.97
C PRO A 251 3.88 3.24 15.94
N GLU A 252 3.62 1.96 16.19
CA GLU A 252 4.54 1.04 16.85
C GLU A 252 4.77 -0.15 15.90
N ALA A 253 6.04 -0.46 15.64
CA ALA A 253 6.44 -1.65 14.91
C ALA A 253 6.39 -2.88 15.81
N VAL A 254 5.23 -3.53 15.86
CA VAL A 254 5.00 -4.74 16.67
C VAL A 254 5.74 -5.95 16.08
N PHE A 255 5.84 -6.00 14.76
CA PHE A 255 6.57 -7.04 14.05
C PHE A 255 7.18 -6.48 12.76
N VAL A 256 8.40 -6.90 12.44
CA VAL A 256 9.11 -6.57 11.20
C VAL A 256 9.94 -7.78 10.80
N HIS A 257 9.81 -8.21 9.55
CA HIS A 257 10.74 -9.13 8.92
C HIS A 257 11.18 -8.56 7.57
N ALA A 258 12.43 -8.09 7.54
CA ALA A 258 13.04 -7.33 6.45
C ALA A 258 14.41 -7.94 6.10
N PRO A 259 14.89 -7.77 4.86
CA PRO A 259 16.17 -8.34 4.42
C PRO A 259 17.37 -7.70 5.12
N PRO A 260 18.53 -8.37 5.11
CA PRO A 260 19.76 -7.82 5.70
C PRO A 260 20.35 -6.65 4.90
N ALA A 261 19.96 -6.48 3.63
CA ALA A 261 20.43 -5.41 2.76
C ALA A 261 19.32 -4.97 1.79
N ALA A 262 19.40 -3.72 1.33
CA ALA A 262 18.50 -3.22 0.31
C ALA A 262 18.71 -3.95 -1.03
N ASN A 263 17.61 -4.20 -1.74
CA ASN A 263 17.57 -4.91 -3.01
C ASN A 263 18.12 -6.35 -2.94
N THR A 264 17.88 -7.05 -1.82
CA THR A 264 18.17 -8.49 -1.69
C THR A 264 17.37 -9.28 -2.72
N SER A 265 18.01 -10.27 -3.37
CA SER A 265 17.40 -11.05 -4.44
C SER A 265 16.13 -11.78 -3.97
N PRO A 266 15.09 -11.90 -4.80
CA PRO A 266 13.96 -12.78 -4.51
C PRO A 266 14.35 -14.23 -4.22
N MET A 267 15.50 -14.67 -4.76
CA MET A 267 16.03 -16.02 -4.56
C MET A 267 16.68 -16.21 -3.18
N ASP A 268 17.03 -15.13 -2.49
CA ASP A 268 17.68 -15.18 -1.17
C ASP A 268 16.65 -15.17 -0.02
N GLY A 269 15.37 -15.36 -0.33
CA GLY A 269 14.26 -15.32 0.62
C GLY A 269 13.60 -13.95 0.71
N PHE A 270 12.99 -13.65 1.87
CA PHE A 270 12.31 -12.38 2.16
C PHE A 270 11.19 -12.02 1.18
N GLN A 271 10.59 -13.03 0.57
CA GLN A 271 9.32 -12.90 -0.14
C GLN A 271 8.19 -13.17 0.84
N HIS A 272 7.13 -12.39 0.76
CA HIS A 272 6.05 -12.43 1.74
C HIS A 272 4.68 -12.31 1.08
N PHE A 273 3.70 -12.89 1.75
CA PHE A 273 2.28 -12.62 1.52
C PHE A 273 1.52 -12.62 2.85
N GLY A 274 0.32 -12.05 2.85
CA GLY A 274 -0.53 -11.94 4.03
C GLY A 274 -1.82 -12.72 3.83
N GLU A 275 -2.31 -13.35 4.88
CA GLU A 275 -3.64 -13.95 4.91
C GLU A 275 -4.47 -13.30 6.00
N VAL A 276 -5.72 -12.95 5.66
CA VAL A 276 -6.71 -12.43 6.59
C VAL A 276 -7.88 -13.40 6.60
N ASN A 277 -8.11 -14.06 7.72
CA ASN A 277 -9.13 -15.07 7.90
C ASN A 277 -10.20 -14.56 8.88
N VAL A 278 -11.47 -14.55 8.47
CA VAL A 278 -12.57 -14.17 9.38
C VAL A 278 -13.42 -15.38 9.72
N ASP A 279 -13.47 -15.74 10.99
CA ASP A 279 -14.31 -16.86 11.45
C ASP A 279 -15.79 -16.53 11.32
N GLY A 280 -16.56 -17.38 10.63
CA GLY A 280 -17.97 -17.12 10.32
C GLY A 280 -18.93 -17.21 11.51
N ARG A 281 -18.50 -17.75 12.66
CA ARG A 281 -19.36 -17.89 13.85
C ARG A 281 -19.10 -16.77 14.86
N SER A 282 -17.84 -16.54 15.18
CA SER A 282 -17.38 -15.54 16.15
C SER A 282 -17.18 -14.16 15.54
N GLY A 283 -16.94 -14.08 14.23
CA GLY A 283 -16.52 -12.86 13.55
C GLY A 283 -15.11 -12.42 13.91
N GLU A 284 -14.30 -13.26 14.55
CA GLU A 284 -12.88 -12.96 14.83
C GLU A 284 -12.07 -12.91 13.53
N LEU A 285 -11.21 -11.90 13.40
CA LEU A 285 -10.32 -11.74 12.25
C LEU A 285 -8.90 -12.08 12.66
N THR A 286 -8.30 -13.08 12.02
CA THR A 286 -6.90 -13.46 12.21
C THR A 286 -6.09 -13.02 11.00
N VAL A 287 -4.96 -12.34 11.25
CA VAL A 287 -3.99 -11.99 10.22
C VAL A 287 -2.74 -12.83 10.41
N ASP A 288 -2.31 -13.51 9.35
CA ASP A 288 -1.06 -14.24 9.28
C ASP A 288 -0.12 -13.56 8.26
N LEU A 289 1.06 -13.17 8.72
CA LEU A 289 2.14 -12.66 7.88
C LEU A 289 3.09 -13.81 7.56
N ARG A 290 3.16 -14.19 6.29
CA ARG A 290 3.84 -15.41 5.85
C ARG A 290 5.07 -15.12 5.00
N ASP A 291 6.02 -16.05 5.03
CA ASP A 291 7.13 -16.09 4.08
C ASP A 291 6.73 -16.76 2.75
N GLY A 292 7.65 -16.80 1.78
CA GLY A 292 7.43 -17.40 0.47
C GLY A 292 7.21 -18.92 0.47
N THR A 293 7.48 -19.61 1.60
CA THR A 293 7.17 -21.03 1.76
C THR A 293 5.74 -21.25 2.28
N GLY A 294 5.09 -20.19 2.75
CA GLY A 294 3.78 -20.21 3.40
C GLY A 294 3.84 -20.38 4.91
N ALA A 295 5.03 -20.41 5.52
CA ALA A 295 5.16 -20.44 6.98
C ALA A 295 4.71 -19.09 7.57
N ALA A 296 3.90 -19.13 8.63
CA ALA A 296 3.51 -17.92 9.35
C ALA A 296 4.68 -17.44 10.22
N LEU A 297 5.23 -16.27 9.89
CA LEU A 297 6.27 -15.62 10.67
C LEU A 297 5.67 -14.88 11.88
N TRP A 298 4.44 -14.39 11.73
CA TRP A 298 3.71 -13.69 12.77
C TRP A 298 2.20 -13.82 12.57
N SER A 299 1.44 -13.86 13.66
CA SER A 299 -0.02 -13.97 13.63
C SER A 299 -0.68 -13.11 14.70
N ARG A 300 -1.86 -12.58 14.39
CA ARG A 300 -2.69 -11.81 15.32
C ARG A 300 -4.17 -11.99 15.06
N THR A 301 -4.89 -12.38 16.12
CA THR A 301 -6.35 -12.37 16.15
C THR A 301 -6.88 -11.07 16.75
N LEU A 302 -7.80 -10.43 16.02
CA LEU A 302 -8.53 -9.25 16.42
C LEU A 302 -9.99 -9.64 16.70
N ARG A 303 -10.48 -9.24 17.88
CA ARG A 303 -11.88 -9.44 18.27
C ARG A 303 -12.72 -8.25 17.79
N PRO A 304 -13.89 -8.47 17.17
CA PRO A 304 -14.72 -7.38 16.70
C PRO A 304 -15.26 -6.58 17.89
N GLN A 305 -15.17 -5.27 17.81
CA GLN A 305 -15.86 -4.35 18.71
C GLN A 305 -17.35 -4.35 18.37
N ARG A 306 -18.19 -4.40 19.40
CA ARG A 306 -19.65 -4.42 19.31
C ARG A 306 -20.23 -3.03 19.49
#